data_AF-A0A5R8WBY3-F1
#
_entry.id   AF-A0A5R8WBY3-F1
#
_cell.length_a   1.000
_cell.length_b   1.000
_cell.length_c   1.000
_cell.angle_alpha   90.00
_cell.angle_beta   90.00
_cell.angle_gamma   90.00
#
_symmetry.space_group_name_H-M   'P 1'
#
loop_
_entity.id
_entity.type
_entity.pdbx_description
1 polymer ?
#
loop_
_entity_poly.entity_id
_entity_poly.type
_entity_poly.pdbx_seq_one_letter_code
_entity_poly.pdbx_strand_id
1 'polypeptide(L)'
;MPKATSARRVADPAPAPGTTCGSSKEVASPPGRQSRSSSCGEDAIDPHGLPEAQTSLAHYDGFIRHESVIGVNKIQDARELGEQVKSHRLHAGLSQEELARTTGISRSTLIDLEQGRNVSISTALKVLSQLGAGLAIAGTAREPKLHWTAETAAREIKRELRNGDPDFAMRVLSMAASYFDDLNPADRRQFLRARPGSTGRKRWDALLARTFAYKCHQHGIKEPDWTSTAPLASKWYATPRKHVSPAWKQRMTDRTPIEFAEANIVFDAANLAAA
;
A
#
# COMPACT_ATOMS: atom_id res chain seq x y z
N MET A 1 -26.46 58.67 -41.10
CA MET A 1 -27.85 58.39 -41.54
C MET A 1 -27.81 58.20 -43.05
N PRO A 2 -28.40 57.17 -43.70
CA PRO A 2 -29.04 55.89 -43.28
C PRO A 2 -28.13 54.66 -43.64
N LYS A 3 -28.16 53.45 -43.04
CA LYS A 3 -29.15 52.36 -42.77
C LYS A 3 -29.69 51.60 -44.02
N ALA A 4 -29.28 50.32 -44.17
CA ALA A 4 -30.13 49.12 -44.33
C ALA A 4 -29.24 47.86 -44.56
N THR A 5 -29.18 46.86 -43.68
CA THR A 5 -30.10 45.71 -43.45
C THR A 5 -29.99 44.60 -44.50
N SER A 6 -29.47 43.42 -44.13
CA SER A 6 -29.80 42.15 -44.79
C SER A 6 -29.84 41.00 -43.79
N ALA A 7 -30.91 40.21 -43.93
CA ALA A 7 -31.48 39.32 -42.94
C ALA A 7 -30.81 37.94 -42.88
N ARG A 8 -30.76 37.39 -41.67
CA ARG A 8 -30.28 36.04 -41.35
C ARG A 8 -31.47 35.07 -41.42
N ARG A 9 -31.37 34.03 -42.26
CA ARG A 9 -32.35 32.93 -42.34
C ARG A 9 -32.25 32.02 -41.11
N VAL A 10 -33.43 31.67 -40.61
CA VAL A 10 -33.71 30.63 -39.61
C VAL A 10 -33.66 29.26 -40.30
N ALA A 11 -33.07 28.27 -39.63
CA ALA A 11 -33.19 26.86 -39.98
C ALA A 11 -33.66 26.09 -38.74
N ASP A 12 -34.64 25.22 -38.96
CA ASP A 12 -35.41 24.42 -38.00
C ASP A 12 -34.58 23.43 -37.15
N PRO A 13 -35.07 23.05 -35.96
CA PRO A 13 -34.65 21.83 -35.28
C PRO A 13 -35.79 20.79 -35.19
N ALA A 14 -35.46 19.54 -35.50
CA ALA A 14 -36.14 18.32 -35.03
C ALA A 14 -35.14 17.14 -35.15
N PRO A 15 -35.34 15.97 -34.51
CA PRO A 15 -36.37 15.56 -33.54
C PRO A 15 -35.81 14.81 -32.31
N ALA A 16 -36.65 14.46 -31.32
CA ALA A 16 -36.46 13.24 -30.52
C ALA A 16 -37.78 12.71 -29.92
N PRO A 17 -38.05 11.38 -29.96
CA PRO A 17 -39.25 10.75 -29.41
C PRO A 17 -39.07 10.30 -27.96
N GLY A 18 -40.21 10.07 -27.30
CA GLY A 18 -40.34 9.96 -25.85
C GLY A 18 -39.91 8.65 -25.19
N THR A 19 -40.07 8.63 -23.87
CA THR A 19 -40.10 7.41 -23.07
C THR A 19 -40.99 7.65 -21.86
N THR A 20 -41.94 6.74 -21.70
CA THR A 20 -42.88 6.54 -20.59
C THR A 20 -42.14 6.04 -19.34
N CYS A 21 -42.58 6.44 -18.15
CA CYS A 21 -42.26 5.72 -16.91
C CYS A 21 -43.48 5.74 -15.99
N GLY A 22 -43.98 4.54 -15.66
CA GLY A 22 -45.08 4.28 -14.75
C GLY A 22 -44.60 3.70 -13.42
N SER A 23 -45.31 4.09 -12.37
CA SER A 23 -45.58 3.47 -11.06
C SER A 23 -44.82 2.23 -10.57
N SER A 24 -44.37 2.27 -9.31
CA SER A 24 -44.74 1.34 -8.19
C SER A 24 -44.04 1.81 -6.89
N LYS A 25 -44.76 2.27 -5.85
CA LYS A 25 -45.39 1.52 -4.73
C LYS A 25 -44.43 0.66 -3.88
N GLU A 26 -43.95 1.28 -2.78
CA GLU A 26 -44.18 0.90 -1.38
C GLU A 26 -44.62 -0.54 -1.06
N VAL A 27 -43.80 -1.31 -0.32
CA VAL A 27 -44.26 -2.29 0.70
C VAL A 27 -43.21 -2.42 1.83
N ALA A 28 -43.74 -2.45 3.05
CA ALA A 28 -43.09 -2.39 4.35
C ALA A 28 -42.48 -3.72 4.86
N SER A 29 -41.64 -3.59 5.90
CA SER A 29 -41.21 -4.63 6.87
C SER A 29 -42.41 -5.26 7.61
N PRO A 30 -42.27 -6.40 8.34
CA PRO A 30 -41.76 -6.37 9.75
C PRO A 30 -41.10 -7.73 10.19
N PRO A 31 -41.01 -8.13 11.48
CA PRO A 31 -39.77 -8.01 12.27
C PRO A 31 -39.30 -9.29 13.02
N GLY A 32 -38.06 -9.24 13.52
CA GLY A 32 -37.65 -9.66 14.87
C GLY A 32 -37.68 -11.15 15.29
N ARG A 33 -36.53 -11.66 15.76
CA ARG A 33 -36.51 -12.43 17.01
C ARG A 33 -35.15 -12.39 17.72
N GLN A 34 -35.28 -12.31 19.04
CA GLN A 34 -34.29 -11.99 20.04
C GLN A 34 -33.40 -13.17 20.39
N SER A 35 -32.16 -12.82 20.71
CA SER A 35 -31.15 -13.56 21.44
C SER A 35 -31.61 -13.92 22.86
N ARG A 36 -31.33 -15.14 23.29
CA ARG A 36 -31.33 -15.56 24.70
C ARG A 36 -29.93 -15.97 25.13
N SER A 37 -29.49 -15.33 26.20
CA SER A 37 -28.32 -15.60 27.03
C SER A 37 -28.61 -16.68 28.09
N SER A 38 -27.60 -17.48 28.45
CA SER A 38 -27.41 -18.18 29.75
C SER A 38 -25.98 -18.76 29.70
N SER A 39 -24.96 -18.18 30.33
CA SER A 39 -24.60 -18.12 31.76
C SER A 39 -24.52 -19.48 32.45
N CYS A 40 -23.30 -19.99 32.62
CA CYS A 40 -22.95 -21.01 33.62
C CYS A 40 -21.71 -20.53 34.38
N GLY A 41 -21.76 -20.73 35.70
CA GLY A 41 -20.98 -20.06 36.72
C GLY A 41 -19.57 -20.58 36.93
N GLU A 42 -18.83 -19.71 37.62
CA GLU A 42 -17.58 -19.93 38.33
C GLU A 42 -17.74 -20.93 39.49
N ASP A 43 -16.73 -21.77 39.70
CA ASP A 43 -16.46 -22.40 41.00
C ASP A 43 -14.97 -22.22 41.32
N ALA A 44 -14.70 -21.51 42.41
CA ALA A 44 -13.40 -21.33 43.03
C ALA A 44 -13.27 -22.28 44.23
N ILE A 45 -12.13 -22.97 44.35
CA ILE A 45 -11.67 -23.57 45.61
C ILE A 45 -10.20 -23.20 45.81
N ASP A 46 -9.97 -22.68 47.01
CA ASP A 46 -8.76 -22.10 47.60
C ASP A 46 -7.84 -23.20 48.22
N PRO A 47 -6.81 -22.93 49.06
CA PRO A 47 -5.40 -23.00 48.67
C PRO A 47 -4.58 -23.89 49.65
N HIS A 48 -3.25 -23.74 49.60
CA HIS A 48 -2.22 -24.22 50.53
C HIS A 48 -1.67 -25.64 50.34
N GLY A 49 -0.38 -25.70 49.95
CA GLY A 49 0.45 -26.87 50.16
C GLY A 49 1.92 -26.73 49.71
N LEU A 50 2.74 -26.10 50.56
CA LEU A 50 4.17 -26.41 50.84
C LEU A 50 5.27 -25.87 49.87
N PRO A 51 6.57 -25.84 50.26
CA PRO A 51 7.24 -24.66 50.82
C PRO A 51 8.58 -24.32 50.11
N GLU A 52 9.20 -23.22 50.54
CA GLU A 52 10.50 -22.69 50.09
C GLU A 52 11.68 -23.65 50.34
N ALA A 53 12.58 -23.79 49.34
CA ALA A 53 14.00 -24.06 49.56
C ALA A 53 14.87 -23.70 48.33
N GLN A 54 15.73 -22.69 48.53
CA GLN A 54 17.12 -22.63 48.07
C GLN A 54 17.42 -22.46 46.57
N THR A 55 17.46 -21.21 46.12
CA THR A 55 18.17 -20.84 44.88
C THR A 55 19.62 -20.52 45.21
N SER A 56 20.49 -21.52 45.00
CA SER A 56 21.95 -21.38 45.04
C SER A 56 22.43 -20.51 43.88
N LEU A 57 23.05 -19.37 44.22
CA LEU A 57 23.85 -18.52 43.34
C LEU A 57 25.07 -19.29 42.84
N ALA A 58 25.06 -19.68 41.56
CA ALA A 58 26.25 -20.06 40.82
C ALA A 58 26.25 -19.35 39.46
N HIS A 59 27.23 -18.43 39.30
CA HIS A 59 27.81 -18.01 38.03
C HIS A 59 26.85 -17.66 36.88
N TYR A 60 26.36 -16.42 36.90
CA TYR A 60 25.96 -15.73 35.66
C TYR A 60 27.20 -15.10 35.03
N ASP A 61 27.96 -15.92 34.29
CA ASP A 61 28.93 -15.43 33.30
C ASP A 61 28.71 -16.25 32.02
N GLY A 62 27.56 -15.98 31.39
CA GLY A 62 27.02 -16.69 30.25
C GLY A 62 27.22 -15.93 28.96
N PHE A 63 28.42 -16.03 28.41
CA PHE A 63 28.67 -16.35 27.00
C PHE A 63 27.70 -15.71 25.98
N ILE A 64 28.04 -14.52 25.47
CA ILE A 64 27.57 -14.03 24.16
C ILE A 64 28.10 -15.02 23.10
N ARG A 65 27.33 -16.07 22.83
CA ARG A 65 27.55 -16.98 21.71
C ARG A 65 26.61 -16.51 20.61
N HIS A 66 27.22 -15.95 19.56
CA HIS A 66 26.61 -15.56 18.29
C HIS A 66 25.32 -16.34 17.97
N GLU A 67 24.19 -15.65 17.99
CA GLU A 67 22.96 -16.06 17.32
C GLU A 67 23.24 -16.18 15.82
N SER A 68 23.51 -17.40 15.37
CA SER A 68 23.39 -17.80 13.97
C SER A 68 22.05 -18.52 13.82
N VAL A 69 20.97 -17.76 13.79
CA VAL A 69 19.61 -18.25 13.59
C VAL A 69 19.41 -18.56 12.10
N ILE A 70 19.27 -19.86 11.79
CA ILE A 70 18.66 -20.47 10.59
C ILE A 70 19.08 -19.85 9.24
N GLY A 71 20.18 -20.36 8.68
CA GLY A 71 20.45 -20.21 7.25
C GLY A 71 19.42 -21.00 6.44
N VAL A 72 18.40 -20.33 5.91
CA VAL A 72 17.52 -20.91 4.89
C VAL A 72 18.39 -21.09 3.63
N ASN A 73 18.94 -22.29 3.46
CA ASN A 73 19.69 -22.63 2.25
C ASN A 73 18.75 -22.55 1.05
N LYS A 74 19.11 -21.71 0.08
CA LYS A 74 18.37 -21.58 -1.18
C LYS A 74 18.60 -22.84 -1.99
N ILE A 75 17.53 -23.57 -2.27
CA ILE A 75 17.50 -24.70 -3.18
C ILE A 75 17.19 -24.16 -4.58
N GLN A 76 18.10 -24.32 -5.53
CA GLN A 76 17.99 -23.80 -6.89
C GLN A 76 17.55 -24.84 -7.92
N ASP A 77 17.75 -26.13 -7.64
CA ASP A 77 17.39 -27.21 -8.55
C ASP A 77 16.89 -28.47 -7.82
N ALA A 78 16.45 -29.47 -8.61
CA ALA A 78 15.92 -30.72 -8.10
C ALA A 78 16.98 -31.60 -7.41
N ARG A 79 18.26 -31.46 -7.79
CA ARG A 79 19.35 -32.23 -7.17
C ARG A 79 19.64 -31.71 -5.77
N GLU A 80 19.74 -30.40 -5.61
CA GLU A 80 19.88 -29.78 -4.29
C GLU A 80 18.69 -30.13 -3.39
N LEU A 81 17.47 -30.16 -3.93
CA LEU A 81 16.29 -30.63 -3.20
C LEU A 81 16.44 -32.08 -2.73
N GLY A 82 16.87 -32.98 -3.63
CA GLY A 82 17.10 -34.39 -3.32
C GLY A 82 18.17 -34.61 -2.25
N GLU A 83 19.25 -33.83 -2.31
CA GLU A 83 20.32 -33.85 -1.30
C GLU A 83 19.81 -33.37 0.07
N GLN A 84 18.95 -32.34 0.12
CA GLN A 84 18.30 -31.92 1.36
C GLN A 84 17.36 -33.00 1.92
N VAL A 85 16.54 -33.63 1.07
CA VAL A 85 15.66 -34.75 1.49
C VAL A 85 16.49 -35.89 2.08
N LYS A 86 17.58 -36.29 1.41
CA LYS A 86 18.50 -37.32 1.89
C LYS A 86 19.12 -36.94 3.23
N SER A 87 19.58 -35.69 3.36
CA SER A 87 20.15 -35.18 4.60
C SER A 87 19.15 -35.26 5.75
N HIS A 88 17.93 -34.75 5.57
CA HIS A 88 16.87 -34.80 6.58
C HIS A 88 16.50 -36.25 6.96
N ARG A 89 16.40 -37.16 5.99
CA ARG A 89 16.15 -38.58 6.28
C ARG A 89 17.25 -39.19 7.15
N LEU A 90 18.51 -38.93 6.82
CA LEU A 90 19.65 -39.46 7.58
C LEU A 90 19.72 -38.87 8.99
N HIS A 91 19.42 -37.59 9.17
CA HIS A 91 19.32 -36.95 10.49
C HIS A 91 18.18 -37.53 11.34
N ALA A 92 17.08 -37.95 10.70
CA ALA A 92 15.99 -38.66 11.37
C ALA A 92 16.29 -40.15 11.65
N GLY A 93 17.46 -40.66 11.24
CA GLY A 93 17.86 -42.06 11.45
C GLY A 93 17.07 -43.07 10.62
N LEU A 94 16.39 -42.63 9.56
CA LEU A 94 15.53 -43.49 8.75
C LEU A 94 16.30 -44.08 7.56
N SER A 95 16.07 -45.36 7.25
CA SER A 95 16.46 -45.94 5.97
C SER A 95 15.54 -45.50 4.84
N GLN A 96 15.98 -45.67 3.59
CA GLN A 96 15.14 -45.41 2.42
C GLN A 96 13.89 -46.30 2.40
N GLU A 97 14.02 -47.56 2.83
CA GLU A 97 12.91 -48.51 2.86
C GLU A 97 11.84 -48.07 3.88
N GLU A 98 12.26 -47.61 5.05
CA GLU A 98 11.36 -47.13 6.11
C GLU A 98 10.60 -45.88 5.66
N LEU A 99 11.30 -44.87 5.14
CA LEU A 99 10.67 -43.63 4.69
C LEU A 99 9.73 -43.86 3.51
N ALA A 100 10.13 -44.72 2.55
CA ALA A 100 9.28 -45.06 1.41
C ALA A 100 7.98 -45.73 1.87
N ARG A 101 8.09 -46.71 2.77
CA ARG A 101 6.94 -47.42 3.35
C ARG A 101 6.01 -46.47 4.11
N THR A 102 6.53 -45.60 4.98
CA THR A 102 5.67 -44.68 5.75
C THR A 102 5.02 -43.61 4.88
N THR A 103 5.68 -43.22 3.78
CA THR A 103 5.15 -42.22 2.83
C THR A 103 4.18 -42.84 1.80
N GLY A 104 4.14 -44.17 1.69
CA GLY A 104 3.32 -44.89 0.70
C GLY A 104 3.86 -44.79 -0.73
N ILE A 105 5.18 -44.74 -0.91
CA ILE A 105 5.86 -44.71 -2.21
C ILE A 105 6.82 -45.89 -2.37
N SER A 106 7.26 -46.16 -3.60
CA SER A 106 8.29 -47.17 -3.81
C SER A 106 9.66 -46.67 -3.35
N ARG A 107 10.52 -47.59 -2.87
CA ARG A 107 11.91 -47.27 -2.53
C ARG A 107 12.67 -46.70 -3.74
N SER A 108 12.40 -47.19 -4.95
CA SER A 108 13.00 -46.64 -6.19
C SER A 108 12.62 -45.18 -6.40
N THR A 109 11.35 -44.82 -6.16
CA THR A 109 10.86 -43.44 -6.26
C THR A 109 11.56 -42.53 -5.24
N LEU A 110 11.85 -43.04 -4.04
CA LEU A 110 12.63 -42.29 -3.05
C LEU A 110 14.09 -42.12 -3.49
N ILE A 111 14.71 -43.14 -4.08
CA ILE A 111 16.06 -43.03 -4.66
C ILE A 111 16.09 -41.99 -5.78
N ASP A 112 15.10 -42.01 -6.67
CA ASP A 112 14.96 -41.04 -7.75
C ASP A 112 14.87 -39.62 -7.20
N LEU A 113 14.07 -39.42 -6.15
CA LEU A 113 13.93 -38.13 -5.47
C LEU A 113 15.26 -37.68 -4.84
N GLU A 114 15.94 -38.53 -4.07
CA GLU A 114 17.21 -38.21 -3.43
C GLU A 114 18.35 -37.91 -4.41
N GLN A 115 18.22 -38.38 -5.66
CA GLN A 115 19.16 -38.11 -6.75
C GLN A 115 18.76 -36.92 -7.62
N GLY A 116 17.62 -36.26 -7.33
CA GLY A 116 17.10 -35.16 -8.14
C GLY A 116 16.59 -35.58 -9.52
N ARG A 117 16.24 -36.86 -9.70
CA ARG A 117 15.59 -37.35 -10.93
C ARG A 117 14.13 -36.86 -10.98
N ASN A 118 13.49 -37.04 -12.13
CA ASN A 118 12.14 -36.55 -12.34
C ASN A 118 11.13 -37.35 -11.49
N VAL A 119 10.58 -36.69 -10.47
CA VAL A 119 9.52 -37.21 -9.61
C VAL A 119 8.44 -36.15 -9.49
N SER A 120 7.18 -36.54 -9.28
CA SER A 120 6.11 -35.55 -9.16
C SER A 120 6.33 -34.63 -7.95
N ILE A 121 5.98 -33.36 -8.10
CA ILE A 121 6.01 -32.37 -7.01
C ILE A 121 5.17 -32.86 -5.82
N SER A 122 4.02 -33.48 -6.09
CA SER A 122 3.16 -34.08 -5.06
C SER A 122 3.87 -35.16 -4.24
N THR A 123 4.74 -35.96 -4.87
CA THR A 123 5.54 -36.98 -4.19
C THR A 123 6.62 -36.35 -3.33
N ALA A 124 7.35 -35.37 -3.89
CA ALA A 124 8.38 -34.64 -3.16
C ALA A 124 7.81 -33.95 -1.90
N LEU A 125 6.66 -33.27 -2.04
CA LEU A 125 5.98 -32.61 -0.92
C LEU A 125 5.51 -33.59 0.15
N LYS A 126 4.99 -34.77 -0.23
CA LYS A 126 4.61 -35.82 0.73
C LYS A 126 5.80 -36.31 1.53
N VAL A 127 6.94 -36.56 0.87
CA VAL A 127 8.18 -36.99 1.55
C VAL A 127 8.68 -35.91 2.51
N LEU A 128 8.71 -34.64 2.08
CA LEU A 128 9.10 -33.52 2.96
C LEU A 128 8.19 -33.42 4.18
N SER A 129 6.87 -33.51 3.99
CA SER A 129 5.91 -33.50 5.09
C SER A 129 6.13 -34.65 6.07
N GLN A 130 6.46 -35.85 5.57
CA GLN A 130 6.76 -37.01 6.42
C GLN A 130 8.03 -36.82 7.25
N LEU A 131 8.97 -36.01 6.76
CA LEU A 131 10.21 -35.64 7.45
C LEU A 131 10.04 -34.40 8.36
N GLY A 132 8.84 -33.85 8.50
CA GLY A 132 8.59 -32.62 9.26
C GLY A 132 9.18 -31.36 8.60
N ALA A 133 9.48 -31.43 7.30
CA ALA A 133 10.02 -30.33 6.50
C ALA A 133 8.95 -29.76 5.56
N GLY A 134 9.19 -28.55 5.04
CA GLY A 134 8.31 -27.89 4.09
C GLY A 134 9.09 -27.02 3.11
N LEU A 135 8.41 -26.53 2.08
CA LEU A 135 8.96 -25.55 1.15
C LEU A 135 8.45 -24.15 1.51
N ALA A 136 9.37 -23.19 1.57
CA ALA A 136 9.04 -21.78 1.64
C ALA A 136 9.32 -21.12 0.28
N ILE A 137 8.30 -20.49 -0.31
CA ILE A 137 8.49 -19.67 -1.50
C ILE A 137 8.91 -18.27 -1.03
N ALA A 138 10.22 -18.04 -0.98
CA ALA A 138 10.76 -16.71 -0.78
C ALA A 138 10.62 -15.93 -2.09
N GLY A 139 9.62 -15.05 -2.17
CA GLY A 139 9.60 -14.06 -3.23
C GLY A 139 10.86 -13.21 -3.14
N THR A 140 11.61 -13.08 -4.24
CA THR A 140 12.48 -11.91 -4.34
C THR A 140 11.52 -10.73 -4.39
N ALA A 141 11.57 -9.85 -3.39
CA ALA A 141 10.97 -8.54 -3.53
C ALA A 141 11.71 -7.85 -4.68
N ARG A 142 11.31 -8.12 -5.92
CA ARG A 142 11.52 -7.18 -7.01
C ARG A 142 10.87 -5.91 -6.49
N GLU A 143 11.67 -4.86 -6.25
CA GLU A 143 11.18 -3.61 -5.68
C GLU A 143 9.81 -3.31 -6.29
N PRO A 144 8.75 -3.05 -5.51
CA PRO A 144 7.52 -2.58 -6.09
C PRO A 144 7.91 -1.31 -6.87
N LYS A 145 7.91 -1.41 -8.21
CA LYS A 145 8.12 -0.25 -9.06
C LYS A 145 6.92 0.63 -8.78
N LEU A 146 7.09 1.59 -7.86
CA LEU A 146 6.08 2.58 -7.58
C LEU A 146 5.63 3.17 -8.91
N HIS A 147 4.32 3.13 -9.16
CA HIS A 147 3.78 3.65 -10.40
C HIS A 147 3.98 5.16 -10.50
N TRP A 148 4.04 5.84 -9.34
CA TRP A 148 4.33 7.26 -9.20
C TRP A 148 5.32 7.51 -8.07
N THR A 149 6.12 8.57 -8.22
CA THR A 149 6.95 9.17 -7.17
C THR A 149 6.78 10.68 -7.19
N ALA A 150 7.31 11.39 -6.18
CA ALA A 150 7.31 12.85 -6.19
C ALA A 150 8.10 13.41 -7.40
N GLU A 151 9.15 12.71 -7.83
CA GLU A 151 9.95 13.06 -9.00
C GLU A 151 9.16 12.90 -10.30
N THR A 152 8.46 11.77 -10.48
CA THR A 152 7.63 11.59 -11.69
C THR A 152 6.50 12.61 -11.70
N ALA A 153 5.84 12.88 -10.56
CA ALA A 153 4.81 13.90 -10.46
C ALA A 153 5.33 15.27 -10.93
N ALA A 154 6.51 15.71 -10.47
CA ALA A 154 7.11 16.97 -10.92
C ALA A 154 7.38 16.99 -12.43
N ARG A 155 7.87 15.88 -12.99
CA ARG A 155 8.15 15.75 -14.43
C ARG A 155 6.87 15.83 -15.26
N GLU A 156 5.80 15.19 -14.82
CA GLU A 156 4.49 15.22 -15.48
C GLU A 156 3.88 16.63 -15.38
N ILE A 157 3.88 17.26 -14.20
CA ILE A 157 3.45 18.66 -14.00
C ILE A 157 4.22 19.61 -14.93
N LYS A 158 5.56 19.47 -14.98
CA LYS A 158 6.41 20.27 -15.87
C LYS A 158 5.97 20.20 -17.33
N ARG A 159 5.63 19.00 -17.81
CA ARG A 159 5.18 18.81 -19.19
C ARG A 159 3.88 19.56 -19.43
N GLU A 160 2.90 19.42 -18.55
CA GLU A 160 1.60 20.09 -18.75
C GLU A 160 1.70 21.60 -18.66
N LEU A 161 2.54 22.13 -17.76
CA LEU A 161 2.82 23.56 -17.69
C LEU A 161 3.56 24.09 -18.92
N ARG A 162 4.40 23.27 -19.57
CA ARG A 162 5.02 23.61 -20.86
C ARG A 162 4.01 23.61 -22.00
N ASN A 163 3.03 22.71 -21.95
CA ASN A 163 1.93 22.64 -22.90
C ASN A 163 0.88 23.75 -22.69
N GLY A 164 0.99 24.50 -21.59
CA GLY A 164 0.04 25.57 -21.26
C GLY A 164 -1.25 25.06 -20.61
N ASP A 165 -1.24 23.86 -20.04
CA ASP A 165 -2.40 23.22 -19.40
C ASP A 165 -2.21 23.13 -17.86
N PRO A 166 -2.43 24.23 -17.12
CA PRO A 166 -2.33 24.22 -15.67
C PRO A 166 -3.46 23.43 -14.99
N ASP A 167 -4.57 23.18 -15.67
CA ASP A 167 -5.69 22.40 -15.14
C ASP A 167 -5.32 20.91 -15.09
N PHE A 168 -4.73 20.40 -16.17
CA PHE A 168 -4.21 19.03 -16.17
C PHE A 168 -3.02 18.89 -15.21
N ALA A 169 -2.17 19.90 -15.09
CA ALA A 169 -1.12 19.93 -14.07
C ALA A 169 -1.67 19.80 -12.64
N MET A 170 -2.81 20.44 -12.33
CA MET A 170 -3.49 20.26 -11.04
C MET A 170 -3.99 18.83 -10.88
N ARG A 171 -4.61 18.23 -11.91
CA ARG A 171 -5.07 16.83 -11.86
C ARG A 171 -3.91 15.86 -11.61
N VAL A 172 -2.76 16.06 -12.26
CA VAL A 172 -1.53 15.28 -12.02
C VAL A 172 -1.09 15.37 -10.56
N LEU A 173 -1.11 16.56 -9.95
CA LEU A 173 -0.80 16.73 -8.54
C LEU A 173 -1.80 15.97 -7.64
N SER A 174 -3.10 16.09 -7.92
CA SER A 174 -4.14 15.38 -7.14
C SER A 174 -4.01 13.86 -7.28
N MET A 175 -3.78 13.32 -8.48
CA MET A 175 -3.54 11.88 -8.68
C MET A 175 -2.33 11.38 -7.89
N ALA A 176 -1.23 12.14 -7.88
CA ALA A 176 -0.05 11.79 -7.10
C ALA A 176 -0.31 11.79 -5.59
N ALA A 177 -1.09 12.78 -5.12
CA ALA A 177 -1.46 12.90 -3.71
C ALA A 177 -2.40 11.76 -3.27
N SER A 178 -3.38 11.39 -4.09
CA SER A 178 -4.27 10.24 -3.82
C SER A 178 -3.51 8.92 -3.84
N TYR A 179 -2.65 8.71 -4.84
CA TYR A 179 -1.81 7.51 -4.90
C TYR A 179 -0.96 7.35 -3.65
N PHE A 180 -0.40 8.46 -3.14
CA PHE A 180 0.39 8.47 -1.91
C PHE A 180 -0.42 8.06 -0.66
N ASP A 181 -1.71 8.44 -0.60
CA ASP A 181 -2.58 8.07 0.51
C ASP A 181 -2.74 6.54 0.63
N ASP A 182 -2.76 5.82 -0.49
CA ASP A 182 -2.95 4.37 -0.56
C ASP A 182 -1.68 3.55 -0.28
N LEU A 183 -0.51 4.20 -0.23
CA LEU A 183 0.77 3.51 -0.02
C LEU A 183 0.96 3.05 1.43
N ASN A 184 1.67 1.93 1.63
CA ASN A 184 2.14 1.56 2.96
C ASN A 184 3.29 2.50 3.43
N PRO A 185 3.65 2.50 4.73
CA PRO A 185 4.69 3.41 5.24
C PRO A 185 6.07 3.29 4.57
N ALA A 186 6.46 2.10 4.11
CA ALA A 186 7.75 1.91 3.42
C ALA A 186 7.72 2.52 2.01
N ASP A 187 6.62 2.31 1.30
CA ASP A 187 6.40 2.84 -0.05
C ASP A 187 6.23 4.36 -0.05
N ARG A 188 5.61 4.95 0.99
CA ARG A 188 5.58 6.42 1.18
C ARG A 188 6.98 7.01 1.30
N ARG A 189 7.87 6.36 2.06
CA ARG A 189 9.27 6.80 2.17
C ARG A 189 9.99 6.68 0.83
N GLN A 190 9.74 5.60 0.10
CA GLN A 190 10.33 5.40 -1.22
C GLN A 190 9.80 6.41 -2.25
N PHE A 191 8.51 6.74 -2.22
CA PHE A 191 7.86 7.75 -3.07
C PHE A 191 8.53 9.12 -2.94
N LEU A 192 8.95 9.47 -1.72
CA LEU A 192 9.54 10.77 -1.35
C LEU A 192 11.08 10.79 -1.37
N ARG A 193 11.71 9.65 -1.63
CA ARG A 193 13.16 9.45 -1.51
C ARG A 193 13.97 10.41 -2.37
N ALA A 194 13.56 10.60 -3.61
CA ALA A 194 14.24 11.48 -4.55
C ALA A 194 13.66 12.89 -4.47
N ARG A 195 14.54 13.90 -4.36
CA ARG A 195 14.15 15.30 -4.49
C ARG A 195 13.64 15.53 -5.93
N PRO A 196 12.41 16.03 -6.10
CA PRO A 196 11.89 16.30 -7.43
C PRO A 196 12.68 17.41 -8.14
N GLY A 197 12.88 17.27 -9.45
CA GLY A 197 13.38 18.36 -10.28
C GLY A 197 12.36 19.50 -10.41
N SER A 198 12.83 20.72 -10.72
CA SER A 198 11.92 21.86 -10.88
C SER A 198 10.97 21.68 -12.08
N THR A 199 9.71 22.03 -11.85
CA THR A 199 8.63 22.19 -12.84
C THR A 199 8.87 23.36 -13.79
N GLY A 200 9.90 24.19 -13.54
CA GLY A 200 10.18 25.43 -14.26
C GLY A 200 9.34 26.61 -13.79
N ARG A 201 8.46 26.43 -12.79
CA ARG A 201 7.63 27.49 -12.21
C ARG A 201 7.70 27.41 -10.68
N LYS A 202 8.32 28.41 -10.04
CA LYS A 202 8.51 28.46 -8.57
C LYS A 202 7.24 28.21 -7.76
N ARG A 203 6.10 28.75 -8.22
CA ARG A 203 4.79 28.55 -7.57
C ARG A 203 4.38 27.08 -7.52
N TRP A 204 4.61 26.35 -8.61
CA TRP A 204 4.30 24.92 -8.72
C TRP A 204 5.30 24.04 -7.98
N ASP A 205 6.57 24.43 -7.96
CA ASP A 205 7.59 23.76 -7.14
C ASP A 205 7.22 23.84 -5.65
N ALA A 206 6.80 25.02 -5.18
CA ALA A 206 6.34 25.22 -3.81
C ALA A 206 5.05 24.44 -3.51
N LEU A 207 4.07 24.44 -4.43
CA LEU A 207 2.83 23.68 -4.24
C LEU A 207 3.08 22.18 -4.16
N LEU A 208 3.92 21.62 -5.02
CA LEU A 208 4.29 20.20 -4.97
C LEU A 208 4.95 19.87 -3.62
N ALA A 209 5.92 20.68 -3.20
CA ALA A 209 6.64 20.50 -1.96
C ALA A 209 5.71 20.54 -0.73
N ARG A 210 4.87 21.57 -0.63
CA ARG A 210 3.92 21.71 0.49
C ARG A 210 2.77 20.71 0.44
N THR A 211 2.41 20.20 -0.74
CA THR A 211 1.46 19.08 -0.85
C THR A 211 1.99 17.84 -0.14
N PHE A 212 3.25 17.48 -0.39
CA PHE A 212 3.82 16.29 0.26
C PHE A 212 4.25 16.53 1.70
N ALA A 213 4.54 17.78 2.12
CA ALA A 213 4.61 18.15 3.53
C ALA A 213 3.30 17.84 4.26
N TYR A 214 2.19 18.37 3.72
CA TYR A 214 0.84 18.13 4.24
C TYR A 214 0.50 16.64 4.30
N LYS A 215 0.78 15.89 3.23
CA LYS A 215 0.57 14.43 3.22
C LYS A 215 1.44 13.69 4.24
N CYS A 216 2.69 14.10 4.45
CA CYS A 216 3.54 13.50 5.48
C CYS A 216 2.93 13.68 6.88
N HIS A 217 2.46 14.90 7.19
CA HIS A 217 1.78 15.21 8.45
C HIS A 217 0.51 14.37 8.62
N GLN A 218 -0.35 14.26 7.60
CA GLN A 218 -1.55 13.44 7.65
C GLN A 218 -1.28 11.96 7.96
N HIS A 219 -0.16 11.42 7.46
CA HIS A 219 0.22 10.02 7.64
C HIS A 219 1.21 9.79 8.78
N GLY A 220 1.53 10.82 9.57
CA GLY A 220 2.42 10.72 10.73
C GLY A 220 3.85 10.29 10.38
N ILE A 221 4.34 10.61 9.17
CA ILE A 221 5.71 10.29 8.75
C ILE A 221 6.58 11.53 8.72
N LYS A 222 7.88 11.36 8.98
CA LYS A 222 8.86 12.44 8.88
C LYS A 222 8.94 12.94 7.44
N GLU A 223 8.71 14.25 7.25
CA GLU A 223 8.84 14.87 5.94
C GLU A 223 10.32 15.01 5.52
N PRO A 224 10.63 14.91 4.21
CA PRO A 224 11.96 15.23 3.67
C PRO A 224 12.24 16.73 3.68
N ASP A 225 13.51 17.14 3.84
CA ASP A 225 13.90 18.56 3.87
C ASP A 225 13.47 19.36 2.63
N TRP A 226 13.32 18.71 1.47
CA TRP A 226 12.90 19.38 0.24
C TRP A 226 11.43 19.81 0.23
N THR A 227 10.59 19.28 1.12
CA THR A 227 9.18 19.71 1.27
C THR A 227 9.07 21.04 2.02
N SER A 228 10.14 21.45 2.71
CA SER A 228 10.26 22.78 3.33
C SER A 228 10.69 23.81 2.29
N THR A 229 9.86 24.83 2.08
CA THR A 229 10.12 25.88 1.08
C THR A 229 10.00 27.26 1.68
N ALA A 230 10.84 28.18 1.23
CA ALA A 230 10.67 29.60 1.53
C ALA A 230 9.30 30.10 1.03
N PRO A 231 8.64 31.01 1.75
CA PRO A 231 7.38 31.58 1.31
C PRO A 231 7.48 32.24 -0.06
N LEU A 232 6.45 32.12 -0.88
CA LEU A 232 6.36 32.86 -2.14
C LEU A 232 6.37 34.36 -1.88
N ALA A 233 7.02 35.13 -2.76
CA ALA A 233 7.12 36.59 -2.63
C ALA A 233 5.76 37.32 -2.58
N SER A 234 4.72 36.70 -3.10
CA SER A 234 3.35 37.20 -3.08
C SER A 234 2.37 36.05 -2.84
N LYS A 235 1.31 36.30 -2.07
CA LYS A 235 0.21 35.34 -1.86
C LYS A 235 -0.34 34.85 -3.20
N TRP A 236 -0.35 33.53 -3.39
CA TRP A 236 -0.83 32.89 -4.60
C TRP A 236 -2.06 32.04 -4.32
N TYR A 237 -3.16 32.33 -5.02
CA TYR A 237 -4.37 31.50 -5.02
C TYR A 237 -4.18 30.43 -6.09
N ALA A 238 -3.92 29.18 -5.66
CA ALA A 238 -3.68 28.05 -6.54
C ALA A 238 -5.00 27.55 -7.14
N THR A 239 -5.56 28.38 -8.02
CA THR A 239 -6.79 28.11 -8.76
C THR A 239 -6.61 28.50 -10.22
N PRO A 240 -7.16 27.74 -11.17
CA PRO A 240 -7.19 28.12 -12.58
C PRO A 240 -8.17 29.27 -12.87
N ARG A 241 -9.04 29.61 -11.91
CA ARG A 241 -10.07 30.65 -12.08
C ARG A 241 -9.42 32.03 -12.20
N LYS A 242 -9.62 32.67 -13.36
CA LYS A 242 -9.14 34.04 -13.65
C LYS A 242 -9.73 35.10 -12.72
N HIS A 243 -10.99 34.92 -12.31
CA HIS A 243 -11.70 35.84 -11.43
C HIS A 243 -12.28 35.08 -10.24
N VAL A 244 -11.99 35.60 -9.05
CA VAL A 244 -12.45 35.04 -7.77
C VAL A 244 -12.98 36.16 -6.90
N SER A 245 -14.18 35.97 -6.34
CA SER A 245 -14.83 36.96 -5.48
C SER A 245 -14.10 37.12 -4.14
N PRO A 246 -14.23 38.26 -3.45
CA PRO A 246 -13.67 38.44 -2.10
C PRO A 246 -14.13 37.37 -1.12
N ALA A 247 -15.42 37.03 -1.14
CA ALA A 247 -15.99 35.97 -0.30
C ALA A 247 -15.39 34.59 -0.60
N TRP A 248 -15.06 34.29 -1.87
CA TRP A 248 -14.35 33.06 -2.22
C TRP A 248 -12.92 33.06 -1.67
N LYS A 249 -12.18 34.18 -1.81
CA LYS A 249 -10.80 34.30 -1.31
C LYS A 249 -10.73 34.11 0.21
N GLN A 250 -11.68 34.69 0.94
CA GLN A 250 -11.76 34.55 2.39
C GLN A 250 -11.99 33.07 2.78
N ARG A 251 -13.04 32.45 2.24
CA ARG A 251 -13.33 31.03 2.50
C ARG A 251 -12.16 30.09 2.19
N MET A 252 -11.45 30.34 1.10
CA MET A 252 -10.28 29.52 0.74
C MET A 252 -9.12 29.74 1.70
N THR A 253 -8.90 30.98 2.15
CA THR A 253 -7.87 31.28 3.15
C THR A 253 -8.17 30.55 4.45
N ASP A 254 -9.43 30.56 4.90
CA ASP A 254 -9.85 29.91 6.15
C ASP A 254 -9.69 28.37 6.11
N ARG A 255 -9.79 27.78 4.91
CA ARG A 255 -9.66 26.33 4.68
C ARG A 255 -8.25 25.87 4.30
N THR A 256 -7.33 26.80 4.08
CA THR A 256 -5.97 26.46 3.64
C THR A 256 -5.20 25.84 4.80
N PRO A 257 -4.69 24.60 4.67
CA PRO A 257 -3.85 24.00 5.70
C PRO A 257 -2.58 24.82 5.95
N ILE A 258 -2.03 24.71 7.16
CA ILE A 258 -0.90 25.53 7.62
C ILE A 258 0.32 25.39 6.70
N GLU A 259 0.57 24.19 6.17
CA GLU A 259 1.71 23.91 5.31
C GLU A 259 1.68 24.78 4.05
N PHE A 260 0.50 25.00 3.47
CA PHE A 260 0.35 25.87 2.31
C PHE A 260 0.38 27.34 2.71
N ALA A 261 -0.27 27.70 3.82
CA ALA A 261 -0.34 29.07 4.30
C ALA A 261 1.05 29.66 4.60
N GLU A 262 1.92 28.89 5.26
CA GLU A 262 3.33 29.23 5.52
C GLU A 262 4.10 29.54 4.24
N ALA A 263 3.77 28.87 3.14
CA ALA A 263 4.41 29.09 1.85
C ALA A 263 3.78 30.22 1.02
N ASN A 264 2.85 31.01 1.59
CA ASN A 264 2.04 32.00 0.88
C ASN A 264 1.18 31.40 -0.24
N ILE A 265 0.74 30.15 -0.07
CA ILE A 265 -0.15 29.44 -1.00
C ILE A 265 -1.53 29.36 -0.37
N VAL A 266 -2.55 29.84 -1.09
CA VAL A 266 -3.97 29.64 -0.73
C VAL A 266 -4.50 28.48 -1.57
N PHE A 267 -4.77 27.36 -0.92
CA PHE A 267 -5.14 26.10 -1.56
C PHE A 267 -5.99 25.26 -0.60
N ASP A 268 -7.16 24.83 -1.06
CA ASP A 268 -8.04 23.94 -0.29
C ASP A 268 -7.59 22.49 -0.53
N ALA A 269 -7.27 21.78 0.56
CA ALA A 269 -6.85 20.38 0.49
C ALA A 269 -7.92 19.46 -0.13
N ALA A 270 -9.20 19.86 -0.12
CA ALA A 270 -10.26 19.14 -0.82
C ALA A 270 -9.98 18.98 -2.33
N ASN A 271 -9.19 19.88 -2.93
CA ASN A 271 -8.78 19.77 -4.34
C ASN A 271 -7.84 18.58 -4.59
N LEU A 272 -7.19 18.04 -3.55
CA LEU A 272 -6.35 16.84 -3.67
C LEU A 272 -7.18 15.56 -3.70
N ALA A 273 -8.40 15.57 -3.14
CA ALA A 273 -9.28 14.41 -3.06
C ALA A 273 -10.21 14.27 -4.28
N ALA A 274 -10.33 15.29 -5.12
CA ALA A 274 -11.35 15.39 -6.17
C ALA A 274 -10.89 14.92 -7.57
N ALA A 275 -9.97 13.96 -7.67
CA ALA A 275 -9.37 13.53 -8.94
C ALA A 275 -10.31 12.66 -9.79
#